data_AF-A0A967JYL7-F1
#
_entry.id   AF-A0A967JYL7-F1
#
_cell.length_a   1.000
_cell.length_b   1.000
_cell.length_c   1.000
_cell.angle_alpha   90.00
_cell.angle_beta   90.00
_cell.angle_gamma   90.00
#
_symmetry.space_group_name_H-M   'P 1'
#
loop_
_entity.id
_entity.type
_entity.pdbx_description
1 polymer ?
#
loop_
_entity_poly.entity_id
_entity_poly.type
_entity_poly.pdbx_seq_one_letter_code
_entity_poly.pdbx_strand_id
1 'polypeptide(L)'
;SEVTVPAGRRLEMQQNLIRSHATGVGSPIDREVGRAVMLLRANSLARGNSGIRAEVVELLLSLLRNGIDPVIPEFGSVGAS
;
A
#
# COMPACT_ATOMS: atom_id res chain seq x y z
N SER A 1 -13.29 -2.53 -19.24
CA SER A 1 -12.89 -3.60 -20.17
C SER A 1 -12.33 -4.74 -19.34
N GLU A 2 -12.87 -5.95 -19.46
CA GLU A 2 -12.26 -7.12 -18.82
C GLU A 2 -11.14 -7.66 -19.71
N VAL A 3 -9.92 -7.67 -19.17
CA VAL A 3 -8.73 -8.18 -19.86
C VAL A 3 -8.07 -9.22 -18.95
N THR A 4 -7.88 -10.43 -19.46
CA THR A 4 -7.19 -11.49 -18.72
C THR A 4 -5.69 -11.29 -18.81
N VAL A 5 -4.99 -11.30 -17.66
CA VAL A 5 -3.53 -11.12 -17.62
C VAL A 5 -2.83 -12.48 -17.60
N PRO A 6 -1.98 -12.79 -18.60
CA PRO A 6 -1.23 -14.04 -18.63
C PRO A 6 -0.32 -14.22 -17.41
N ALA A 7 -0.04 -15.47 -17.05
CA ALA A 7 0.72 -15.78 -15.84
C ALA A 7 2.10 -15.08 -15.79
N GLY A 8 2.83 -15.07 -16.91
CA GLY A 8 4.14 -14.44 -17.01
C GLY A 8 4.15 -12.91 -16.84
N ARG A 9 3.00 -12.24 -16.92
CA ARG A 9 2.86 -10.79 -16.76
C ARG A 9 2.24 -10.36 -15.42
N ARG A 10 1.83 -11.30 -14.56
CA ARG A 10 1.18 -10.96 -13.29
C ARG A 10 2.08 -10.11 -12.37
N LEU A 11 3.38 -10.40 -12.30
CA LEU A 11 4.31 -9.61 -11.48
C LEU A 11 4.42 -8.17 -11.98
N GLU A 12 4.62 -7.99 -13.28
CA GLU A 12 4.67 -6.67 -13.92
C GLU A 12 3.37 -5.89 -13.69
N MET A 13 2.22 -6.55 -13.85
CA MET A 13 0.91 -5.96 -13.58
C MET A 13 0.82 -5.45 -12.13
N GLN A 14 1.25 -6.22 -11.13
CA GLN A 14 1.21 -5.79 -9.72
C GLN A 14 2.07 -4.53 -9.49
N GLN A 15 3.26 -4.45 -10.10
CA GLN A 15 4.11 -3.26 -10.01
C GLN A 15 3.48 -2.05 -10.69
N ASN A 16 2.90 -2.25 -11.87
CA ASN A 16 2.23 -1.19 -12.62
C ASN A 16 1.00 -0.67 -11.89
N LEU A 17 0.22 -1.54 -11.22
CA LEU A 17 -0.93 -1.12 -10.42
C LEU A 17 -0.52 -0.16 -9.30
N ILE A 18 0.54 -0.45 -8.57
CA ILE A 18 1.02 0.45 -7.52
C ILE A 18 1.46 1.80 -8.12
N ARG A 19 2.22 1.77 -9.21
CA ARG A 19 2.73 3.00 -9.86
C ARG A 19 1.64 3.86 -10.47
N SER A 20 0.65 3.27 -11.13
CA SER A 20 -0.42 4.01 -11.81
C SER A 20 -1.44 4.61 -10.84
N HIS A 21 -1.52 4.10 -9.60
CA HIS A 21 -2.41 4.61 -8.55
C HIS A 21 -1.70 5.51 -7.53
N ALA A 22 -0.39 5.66 -7.62
CA ALA A 22 0.39 6.61 -6.82
C ALA A 22 0.20 8.05 -7.34
N THR A 23 -1.05 8.53 -7.40
CA THR A 23 -1.45 9.82 -7.98
C THR A 23 -1.65 10.92 -6.95
N GLY A 24 -1.17 10.72 -5.72
CA GLY A 24 -1.29 11.70 -4.65
C GLY A 24 -0.50 12.98 -4.96
N VAL A 25 -1.00 14.13 -4.49
CA VAL A 25 -0.41 15.45 -4.68
C VAL A 25 -0.43 16.27 -3.39
N GLY A 26 0.26 17.40 -3.38
CA GLY A 26 0.37 18.28 -2.21
C GLY A 26 1.55 17.93 -1.32
N SER A 27 1.58 18.52 -0.12
CA SER A 27 2.65 18.27 0.84
C SER A 27 2.51 16.85 1.42
N PRO A 28 3.60 16.19 1.82
CA PRO A 28 3.51 14.99 2.61
C PRO A 28 2.73 15.26 3.90
N ILE A 29 1.84 14.33 4.27
CA ILE A 29 1.21 14.34 5.59
C ILE A 29 2.26 14.16 6.70
N ASP A 30 1.86 14.51 7.93
CA ASP A 30 2.71 14.33 9.10
C ASP A 30 3.21 12.89 9.24
N ARG A 31 4.48 12.76 9.63
CA ARG A 31 5.16 11.48 9.82
C ARG A 31 4.36 10.50 10.67
N GLU A 32 3.79 10.99 11.78
CA GLU A 32 3.00 10.17 12.70
C GLU A 32 1.72 9.63 12.04
N VAL A 33 1.08 10.44 11.20
CA VAL A 33 -0.10 10.04 10.43
C VAL A 33 0.28 8.99 9.38
N GLY A 34 1.39 9.20 8.66
CA GLY A 34 1.90 8.20 7.71
C GLY A 34 2.23 6.85 8.36
N ARG A 35 2.82 6.87 9.56
CA ARG A 35 3.07 5.67 10.37
C ARG A 35 1.77 4.99 10.80
N ALA A 36 0.78 5.77 11.25
CA ALA A 36 -0.53 5.24 11.63
C ALA A 36 -1.23 4.56 10.44
N VAL A 37 -1.18 5.16 9.25
CA VAL A 37 -1.72 4.55 8.01
C VAL A 37 -1.05 3.20 7.72
N MET A 38 0.28 3.12 7.79
CA MET A 38 1.01 1.87 7.57
C MET A 38 0.64 0.80 8.60
N LEU A 39 0.53 1.17 9.87
CA LEU A 39 0.15 0.26 10.96
C LEU A 39 -1.29 -0.26 10.81
N LEU A 40 -2.25 0.63 10.54
CA LEU A 40 -3.65 0.27 10.33
C LEU A 40 -3.80 -0.64 9.10
N ARG A 41 -3.00 -0.42 8.06
CA ARG A 41 -2.97 -1.29 6.89
C ARG A 41 -2.45 -2.68 7.25
N ALA A 42 -1.35 -2.79 7.98
CA ALA A 42 -0.81 -4.06 8.45
C ALA A 42 -1.85 -4.83 9.29
N ASN A 43 -2.51 -4.15 10.24
CA ASN A 43 -3.57 -4.72 11.07
C ASN A 43 -4.76 -5.23 10.23
N SER A 44 -5.24 -4.41 9.28
CA SER A 44 -6.35 -4.80 8.41
C SER A 44 -6.02 -6.04 7.57
N LEU A 45 -4.80 -6.12 7.03
CA LEU A 45 -4.31 -7.25 6.25
C LEU A 45 -4.15 -8.52 7.09
N ALA A 46 -3.73 -8.40 8.36
CA ALA A 46 -3.55 -9.52 9.28
C ALA A 46 -4.86 -10.25 9.63
N ARG A 47 -6.02 -9.64 9.36
CA ARG A 47 -7.34 -10.27 9.58
C ARG A 47 -7.65 -11.43 8.63
N GLY A 48 -6.84 -11.63 7.57
CA GLY A 48 -6.95 -12.80 6.69
C GLY A 48 -8.00 -12.71 5.57
N ASN A 49 -8.67 -11.58 5.40
CA ASN A 49 -9.73 -11.42 4.40
C ASN A 49 -9.26 -10.89 3.02
N SER A 50 -7.95 -10.68 2.83
CA SER A 50 -7.39 -10.01 1.65
C SER A 50 -6.65 -10.92 0.66
N GLY A 51 -6.36 -12.17 1.04
CA GLY A 51 -5.54 -13.09 0.24
C GLY A 51 -4.07 -12.67 0.09
N ILE A 52 -3.59 -11.73 0.92
CA ILE A 52 -2.19 -11.28 0.86
C ILE A 52 -1.24 -12.32 1.47
N ARG A 53 0.02 -12.32 1.02
CA ARG A 53 1.08 -13.14 1.64
C ARG A 53 1.47 -12.57 3.00
N ALA A 54 1.65 -13.44 4.00
CA ALA A 54 2.01 -13.05 5.37
C ALA A 54 3.31 -12.22 5.44
N GLU A 55 4.30 -12.54 4.60
CA GLU A 55 5.58 -11.80 4.51
C GLU A 55 5.40 -10.30 4.25
N VAL A 56 4.30 -9.88 3.60
CA VAL A 56 4.03 -8.46 3.33
C VAL A 56 3.62 -7.74 4.61
N VAL A 57 2.84 -8.39 5.47
CA VAL A 57 2.48 -7.84 6.79
C VAL A 57 3.73 -7.69 7.65
N GLU A 58 4.57 -8.73 7.67
CA GLU A 58 5.84 -8.69 8.40
C GLU A 58 6.78 -7.60 7.88
N LEU A 59 6.83 -7.40 6.56
CA LEU A 59 7.59 -6.31 5.95
C LEU A 59 7.10 -4.95 6.45
N LEU A 60 5.79 -4.67 6.42
CA LEU A 60 5.24 -3.39 6.92
C LEU A 60 5.61 -3.14 8.40
N LEU A 61 5.51 -4.18 9.24
CA LEU A 61 5.90 -4.09 10.65
C LEU A 61 7.42 -3.87 10.81
N SER A 62 8.24 -4.50 9.98
CA SER A 62 9.69 -4.32 9.99
C SER A 62 10.09 -2.90 9.60
N LEU A 63 9.43 -2.28 8.62
CA LEU A 63 9.67 -0.90 8.21
C LEU A 63 9.37 0.06 9.37
N LEU A 64 8.22 -0.10 10.02
CA LEU A 64 7.83 0.70 11.19
C LEU A 64 8.82 0.59 12.36
N ARG A 65 9.31 -0.63 12.64
CA ARG A 65 10.31 -0.91 13.70
C ARG A 65 11.66 -0.25 13.39
N ASN A 66 12.06 -0.21 12.12
CA ASN A 66 13.31 0.41 11.68
C ASN A 66 13.20 1.93 11.43
N GLY A 67 12.04 2.54 11.72
CA GLY A 67 11.81 3.97 11.49
C GLY A 67 11.79 4.37 10.02
N ILE A 68 11.46 3.44 9.12
CA ILE A 68 11.29 3.69 7.69
C ILE A 68 9.82 4.02 7.44
N ASP A 69 9.55 5.29 7.18
CA ASP A 69 8.21 5.84 7.12
C ASP A 69 7.79 6.15 5.67
N PRO A 70 6.51 5.96 5.33
CA PRO A 70 6.04 6.27 3.99
C PRO A 70 5.89 7.79 3.81
N VAL A 71 6.22 8.29 2.62
CA VAL A 71 5.89 9.65 2.19
C VAL A 71 4.55 9.59 1.47
N ILE A 72 3.50 10.15 2.10
CA ILE A 72 2.13 10.10 1.58
C ILE A 72 1.67 11.54 1.31
N PRO A 73 1.43 11.94 0.06
CA PRO A 73 0.85 13.25 -0.25
C PRO A 73 -0.56 13.42 0.34
N GLU A 74 -0.89 14.62 0.80
CA GLU A 74 -2.12 14.93 1.54
C GLU A 74 -3.41 14.87 0.70
N PHE A 75 -3.33 15.04 -0.63
CA PHE A 75 -4.49 15.02 -1.52
C PHE A 75 -4.43 13.91 -2.56
N GLY A 76 -5.61 13.48 -3.04
CA GLY A 76 -5.75 12.56 -4.19
C GLY A 76 -6.72 11.41 -3.97
N SER A 77 -6.97 11.01 -2.72
CA SER A 77 -7.99 10.01 -2.40
C SER A 77 -9.40 10.62 -2.43
N VAL A 78 -10.38 9.83 -2.88
CA VAL A 78 -11.81 10.16 -2.82
C VAL A 78 -12.56 9.41 -1.70
N GLY A 79 -11.86 8.58 -0.93
CA GLY A 79 -12.46 7.87 0.22
C GLY A 79 -13.42 6.74 -0.13
N ALA A 80 -13.33 6.16 -1.32
CA ALA A 80 -14.14 5.00 -1.72
C ALA A 80 -13.48 3.68 -1.28
N SER A 81 -14.24 2.82 -0.59
CA SER A 81 -13.83 1.47 -0.16
C SER A 81 -14.98 0.48 -0.19
#